data_AF-A0A8E2EVW7-F1
#
_entry.id   AF-A0A8E2EVW7-F1
#
_cell.length_a   1.000
_cell.length_b   1.000
_cell.length_c   1.000
_cell.angle_alpha   90.00
_cell.angle_beta   90.00
_cell.angle_gamma   90.00
#
_symmetry.space_group_name_H-M   'P 1'
#
loop_
_entity.id
_entity.type
_entity.pdbx_description
1 polymer ?
#
loop_
_entity_poly.entity_id
_entity_poly.type
_entity_poly.pdbx_seq_one_letter_code
_entity_poly.pdbx_strand_id
1 'polypeptide(L)'
;YIYIFKEPAALAHLLDACSQSGSNPLIAIRHIRLCILAPLSDVSLTELELNGGVDGPNVSSLVESWRSVFRQMPAENSIRSVQFDMSCAEQPIELREIVRLLQHISTLMNLKSQQAIRCSVTGCKKEEKRVWLEKSLV
;
A
#
# COMPACT_ATOMS: atom_id res chain seq x y z
N TYR A 1 17.12 5.36 -4.67
CA TYR A 1 15.91 5.96 -5.24
C TYR A 1 14.68 5.26 -4.68
N ILE A 2 13.60 5.99 -4.40
CA ILE A 2 12.32 5.44 -3.91
C ILE A 2 11.27 5.64 -4.99
N TYR A 3 10.60 4.57 -5.41
CA TYR A 3 9.50 4.63 -6.37
C TYR A 3 8.19 4.88 -5.63
N ILE A 4 7.43 5.91 -6.03
CA ILE A 4 6.24 6.33 -5.33
C ILE A 4 5.01 5.98 -6.18
N PHE A 5 4.08 5.21 -5.59
CA PHE A 5 2.80 4.86 -6.20
C PHE A 5 1.69 5.52 -5.42
N LYS A 6 1.05 6.51 -6.04
CA LYS A 6 -0.10 7.22 -5.44
C LYS A 6 -1.43 6.48 -5.62
N GLU A 7 -1.48 5.58 -6.58
CA GLU A 7 -2.69 4.85 -6.96
C GLU A 7 -2.33 3.38 -7.28
N PRO A 8 -3.24 2.43 -7.04
CA PRO A 8 -3.04 1.03 -7.42
C PRO A 8 -2.76 0.85 -8.91
N ALA A 9 -3.44 1.61 -9.78
CA ALA A 9 -3.32 1.50 -11.23
C ALA A 9 -1.90 1.80 -11.73
N ALA A 10 -1.20 2.75 -11.11
CA ALA A 10 0.19 3.06 -11.47
C ALA A 10 1.14 1.89 -11.22
N LEU A 11 0.93 1.14 -10.12
CA LEU A 11 1.68 -0.09 -9.86
C LEU A 11 1.24 -1.21 -10.82
N ALA A 12 -0.06 -1.35 -11.08
CA ALA A 12 -0.59 -2.34 -12.02
C ALA A 12 0.05 -2.22 -13.41
N HIS A 13 0.11 -1.00 -13.96
CA HIS A 13 0.76 -0.75 -15.26
C HIS A 13 2.23 -1.16 -15.28
N LEU A 14 2.96 -0.96 -14.18
CA LEU A 14 4.34 -1.42 -14.07
C LEU A 14 4.42 -2.96 -14.09
N LEU A 15 3.50 -3.65 -13.40
CA LEU A 15 3.44 -5.11 -13.39
C LEU A 15 3.05 -5.68 -14.75
N ASP A 16 2.12 -5.04 -15.46
CA ASP A 16 1.72 -5.41 -16.81
C ASP A 16 2.91 -5.29 -17.78
N ALA A 17 3.68 -4.20 -17.67
CA ALA A 17 4.89 -4.01 -18.45
C ALA A 17 5.89 -5.15 -18.20
N CYS A 18 6.09 -5.58 -16.95
CA CYS A 18 6.96 -6.73 -16.61
C CYS A 18 6.54 -8.00 -17.37
N SER A 19 5.25 -8.24 -17.46
CA SER A 19 4.69 -9.43 -18.09
C SER A 19 4.83 -9.42 -19.62
N GLN A 20 4.89 -8.25 -20.24
CA GLN A 20 4.91 -8.08 -21.70
C GLN A 20 6.32 -7.95 -22.28
N SER A 21 7.27 -7.33 -21.57
CA SER A 21 8.58 -6.97 -22.14
C SER A 21 9.66 -8.04 -22.01
N GLY A 22 9.38 -9.20 -21.39
CA GLY A 22 10.38 -10.24 -21.10
C GLY A 22 11.49 -9.79 -20.13
N SER A 23 11.41 -8.56 -19.63
CA SER A 23 12.30 -7.94 -18.66
C SER A 23 11.48 -7.58 -17.44
N ASN A 24 12.02 -7.86 -16.25
CA ASN A 24 11.35 -7.55 -14.99
C ASN A 24 11.92 -6.24 -14.40
N PRO A 25 11.34 -5.06 -14.70
CA PRO A 25 11.81 -3.78 -14.16
C PRO A 25 11.82 -3.74 -12.63
N LEU A 26 11.07 -4.60 -11.94
CA LEU A 26 11.13 -4.71 -10.48
C LEU A 26 12.49 -5.22 -9.96
N ILE A 27 13.31 -5.84 -10.82
CA ILE A 27 14.70 -6.21 -10.48
C ILE A 27 15.55 -4.96 -10.22
N ALA A 28 15.20 -3.79 -10.78
CA ALA A 28 15.88 -2.53 -10.50
C ALA A 28 15.29 -1.77 -9.29
N ILE A 29 14.09 -2.16 -8.83
CA ILE A 29 13.39 -1.46 -7.77
C ILE A 29 13.74 -2.07 -6.41
N ARG A 30 14.35 -1.28 -5.54
CA ARG A 30 14.73 -1.69 -4.17
C ARG A 30 13.80 -1.13 -3.10
N HIS A 31 13.20 0.03 -3.33
CA HIS A 31 12.41 0.75 -2.33
C HIS A 31 11.17 1.33 -2.99
N ILE A 32 10.00 1.00 -2.43
CA ILE A 32 8.72 1.56 -2.88
C ILE A 32 8.03 2.30 -1.75
N ARG A 33 7.28 3.35 -2.11
CA ARG A 33 6.33 4.04 -1.24
C ARG A 33 4.94 3.91 -1.84
N LEU A 34 3.98 3.53 -1.01
CA LEU A 34 2.58 3.38 -1.39
C LEU A 34 1.78 4.45 -0.66
N CYS A 35 1.20 5.42 -1.37
CA CYS A 35 0.30 6.40 -0.77
C CYS A 35 -1.10 5.79 -0.69
N ILE A 36 -1.35 5.01 0.37
CA ILE A 36 -2.50 4.12 0.47
C ILE A 36 -3.83 4.88 0.40
N LEU A 37 -3.91 6.05 1.04
CA LEU A 37 -5.13 6.85 1.15
C LEU A 37 -5.17 8.05 0.20
N ALA A 38 -4.11 8.29 -0.58
CA ALA A 38 -4.07 9.42 -1.51
C ALA A 38 -5.28 9.47 -2.47
N PRO A 39 -5.78 8.33 -3.01
CA PRO A 39 -6.96 8.34 -3.90
C PRO A 39 -8.27 8.78 -3.23
N LEU A 40 -8.31 8.87 -1.91
CA LEU A 40 -9.49 9.32 -1.15
C LEU A 40 -9.44 10.80 -0.81
N SER A 41 -8.39 11.52 -1.23
CA SER A 41 -8.20 12.92 -0.84
C SER A 41 -9.36 13.79 -1.30
N ASP A 42 -9.86 13.58 -2.52
CA ASP A 42 -10.91 14.43 -3.12
C ASP A 42 -12.28 13.73 -3.15
N VAL A 43 -12.45 12.67 -2.36
CA VAL A 43 -13.65 11.80 -2.37
C VAL A 43 -14.51 12.07 -1.13
N SER A 44 -15.82 12.25 -1.32
CA SER A 44 -16.75 12.35 -0.19
C SER A 44 -16.95 10.98 0.46
N LEU A 45 -16.37 10.81 1.66
CA LEU A 45 -16.47 9.57 2.43
C LEU A 45 -17.73 9.53 3.28
N THR A 46 -18.27 8.32 3.42
CA THR A 46 -19.35 8.05 4.37
C THR A 46 -18.84 8.14 5.81
N GLU A 47 -19.76 8.31 6.76
CA GLU A 47 -19.43 8.33 8.18
C GLU A 47 -18.71 7.05 8.63
N LEU A 48 -19.09 5.88 8.08
CA LEU A 48 -18.42 4.62 8.34
C LEU A 48 -16.94 4.65 7.93
N GLU A 49 -16.66 5.17 6.74
CA GLU A 49 -15.31 5.25 6.18
C GLU A 49 -14.43 6.23 6.94
N LEU A 50 -14.97 7.40 7.31
CA LEU A 50 -14.28 8.37 8.16
C LEU A 50 -13.90 7.78 9.52
N ASN A 51 -14.77 6.94 10.09
CA ASN A 51 -14.54 6.23 11.34
C ASN A 51 -13.68 4.95 11.18
N GLY A 52 -13.11 4.74 10.00
CA GLY A 52 -12.11 3.72 9.73
C GLY A 52 -12.65 2.35 9.37
N GLY A 53 -13.93 2.28 9.01
CA GLY A 53 -14.52 1.10 8.39
C GLY A 53 -14.09 0.97 6.93
N VAL A 54 -13.84 -0.27 6.48
CA VAL A 54 -13.43 -0.53 5.08
C VAL A 54 -14.57 -1.03 4.19
N ASP A 55 -15.78 -1.19 4.73
CA ASP A 55 -16.93 -1.74 3.99
C ASP A 55 -17.74 -0.68 3.22
N GLY A 56 -17.30 0.58 3.23
CA GLY A 56 -17.93 1.66 2.46
C GLY A 56 -17.55 1.65 0.97
N PRO A 57 -18.30 2.36 0.11
CA PRO A 57 -18.16 2.28 -1.35
C PRO A 57 -16.79 2.73 -1.90
N ASN A 58 -16.12 3.64 -1.21
CA ASN A 58 -14.84 4.22 -1.66
C ASN A 58 -13.66 3.42 -1.09
N VAL A 59 -13.67 3.19 0.22
CA VAL A 59 -12.56 2.50 0.91
C VAL A 59 -12.51 1.03 0.51
N SER A 60 -13.65 0.34 0.38
CA SER A 60 -13.68 -1.08 -0.01
C SER A 60 -13.05 -1.31 -1.39
N SER A 61 -13.45 -0.49 -2.37
CA SER A 61 -12.93 -0.53 -3.73
C SER A 61 -11.42 -0.27 -3.78
N LEU A 62 -10.95 0.72 -3.02
CA LEU A 62 -9.53 1.03 -2.93
C LEU A 62 -8.73 -0.10 -2.26
N VAL A 63 -9.23 -0.67 -1.17
CA VAL A 63 -8.62 -1.79 -0.46
C VAL A 63 -8.50 -3.01 -1.38
N GLU A 64 -9.56 -3.34 -2.12
CA GLU A 64 -9.53 -4.48 -3.03
C GLU A 64 -8.63 -4.23 -4.24
N SER A 65 -8.58 -2.99 -4.74
CA SER A 65 -7.64 -2.60 -5.80
C SER A 65 -6.20 -2.81 -5.38
N TRP A 66 -5.80 -2.36 -4.18
CA TRP A 66 -4.47 -2.61 -3.65
C TRP A 66 -4.19 -4.11 -3.48
N ARG A 67 -5.12 -4.89 -2.89
CA ARG A 67 -4.95 -6.34 -2.76
C ARG A 67 -4.75 -7.01 -4.11
N SER A 68 -5.59 -6.68 -5.08
CA SER A 68 -5.54 -7.26 -6.43
C SER A 68 -4.19 -7.03 -7.11
N VAL A 69 -3.65 -5.79 -7.02
CA VAL A 69 -2.34 -5.47 -7.60
C VAL A 69 -1.22 -6.25 -6.93
N PHE A 70 -1.22 -6.33 -5.58
CA PHE A 70 -0.18 -7.08 -4.88
C PHE A 70 -0.28 -8.60 -5.10
N ARG A 71 -1.47 -9.17 -5.30
CA ARG A 71 -1.61 -10.57 -5.72
C ARG A 71 -0.88 -10.87 -7.03
N GLN A 72 -0.79 -9.89 -7.94
CA GLN A 72 -0.10 -10.00 -9.22
C GLN A 72 1.42 -9.74 -9.15
N MET A 73 1.93 -9.29 -8.00
CA MET A 73 3.37 -9.04 -7.84
C MET A 73 4.17 -10.32 -8.20
N PRO A 74 5.18 -10.26 -9.07
CA PRO A 74 5.96 -11.44 -9.40
C PRO A 74 6.80 -11.92 -8.20
N ALA A 75 7.02 -13.23 -8.17
CA ALA A 75 8.05 -13.82 -7.32
C ALA A 75 9.43 -13.28 -7.75
N GLU A 76 10.40 -13.28 -6.83
CA GLU A 76 11.79 -12.87 -7.11
C GLU A 76 11.92 -11.40 -7.54
N ASN A 77 11.06 -10.54 -6.99
CA ASN A 77 11.33 -9.10 -7.04
C ASN A 77 12.50 -8.76 -6.11
N SER A 78 13.20 -7.67 -6.42
CA SER A 78 14.34 -7.23 -5.62
C SER A 78 13.97 -6.12 -4.63
N ILE A 79 12.68 -5.97 -4.31
CA ILE A 79 12.22 -4.97 -3.36
C ILE A 79 12.76 -5.35 -1.98
N ARG A 80 13.23 -4.37 -1.23
CA ARG A 80 13.83 -4.53 0.11
C ARG A 80 13.08 -3.74 1.17
N SER A 81 12.33 -2.73 0.78
CA SER A 81 11.48 -1.99 1.71
C SER A 81 10.22 -1.46 1.06
N VAL A 82 9.15 -1.47 1.85
CA VAL A 82 7.85 -0.89 1.54
C VAL A 82 7.54 0.17 2.59
N GLN A 83 7.40 1.41 2.16
CA GLN A 83 6.92 2.49 3.01
C GLN A 83 5.44 2.75 2.73
N PHE A 84 4.60 2.56 3.73
CA PHE A 84 3.18 2.85 3.64
C PHE A 84 2.92 4.29 4.07
N ASP A 85 2.46 5.12 3.15
CA ASP A 85 2.13 6.52 3.40
C ASP A 85 0.61 6.67 3.58
N MET A 86 0.21 7.05 4.80
CA MET A 86 -1.18 7.22 5.23
C MET A 86 -1.69 8.66 5.05
N SER A 87 -0.93 9.52 4.35
CA SER A 87 -1.36 10.90 4.10
C SER A 87 -2.64 10.94 3.27
N CYS A 88 -3.61 11.74 3.71
CA CYS A 88 -4.84 12.06 2.99
C CYS A 88 -5.06 13.58 3.12
N ALA A 89 -5.14 14.29 1.99
CA ALA A 89 -4.97 15.74 1.98
C ALA A 89 -6.15 16.49 2.62
N GLU A 90 -7.39 16.02 2.43
CA GLU A 90 -8.57 16.82 2.77
C GLU A 90 -9.30 16.38 4.03
N GLN A 91 -9.14 15.12 4.49
CA GLN A 91 -9.94 14.61 5.60
C GLN A 91 -9.20 13.63 6.52
N PRO A 92 -9.35 13.75 7.85
CA PRO A 92 -8.82 12.79 8.80
C PRO A 92 -9.64 11.50 8.75
N ILE A 93 -9.03 10.43 8.25
CA ILE A 93 -9.62 9.09 8.23
C ILE A 93 -9.03 8.30 9.41
N GLU A 94 -9.88 7.62 10.17
CA GLU A 94 -9.42 6.67 11.18
C GLU A 94 -8.80 5.42 10.52
N LEU A 95 -7.67 4.96 11.03
CA LEU A 95 -6.86 3.91 10.38
C LEU A 95 -7.15 2.51 10.96
N ARG A 96 -8.36 2.31 11.51
CA ARG A 96 -8.67 1.13 12.33
C ARG A 96 -8.60 -0.17 11.53
N GLU A 97 -9.29 -0.24 10.40
CA GLU A 97 -9.34 -1.48 9.60
C GLU A 97 -8.32 -1.50 8.46
N ILE A 98 -7.73 -0.34 8.10
CA ILE A 98 -6.69 -0.27 7.07
C ILE A 98 -5.44 -1.07 7.45
N VAL A 99 -5.19 -1.28 8.76
CA VAL A 99 -4.10 -2.12 9.25
C VAL A 99 -4.13 -3.52 8.62
N ARG A 100 -5.32 -4.08 8.37
CA ARG A 100 -5.48 -5.40 7.75
C ARG A 100 -4.99 -5.40 6.30
N LEU A 101 -5.15 -4.30 5.58
CA LEU A 101 -4.57 -4.13 4.24
C LEU A 101 -3.05 -4.08 4.33
N LEU A 102 -2.49 -3.31 5.25
CA LEU A 102 -1.03 -3.19 5.37
C LEU A 102 -0.39 -4.53 5.75
N GLN A 103 -1.00 -5.27 6.66
CA GLN A 103 -0.63 -6.64 7.03
C GLN A 103 -0.67 -7.60 5.85
N HIS A 104 -1.73 -7.53 5.05
CA HIS A 104 -1.85 -8.34 3.84
C HIS A 104 -0.70 -8.05 2.87
N ILE A 105 -0.43 -6.77 2.60
CA ILE A 105 0.65 -6.36 1.69
C ILE A 105 2.02 -6.75 2.25
N SER A 106 2.30 -6.47 3.53
CA SER A 106 3.59 -6.80 4.14
C SER A 106 3.86 -8.30 4.13
N THR A 107 2.85 -9.11 4.46
CA THR A 107 2.95 -10.57 4.44
C THR A 107 3.20 -11.08 3.03
N LEU A 108 2.42 -10.61 2.05
CA LEU A 108 2.56 -11.05 0.66
C LEU A 108 3.93 -10.66 0.09
N MET A 109 4.40 -9.46 0.39
CA MET A 109 5.72 -9.00 -0.06
C MET A 109 6.86 -9.81 0.57
N ASN A 110 6.76 -10.15 1.86
CA ASN A 110 7.72 -11.05 2.51
C ASN A 110 7.70 -12.45 1.88
N LEU A 111 6.53 -12.99 1.56
CA LEU A 111 6.41 -14.31 0.92
C LEU A 111 6.99 -14.36 -0.50
N LYS A 112 6.91 -13.25 -1.24
CA LYS A 112 7.39 -13.17 -2.63
C LYS A 112 8.82 -12.68 -2.79
N SER A 113 9.43 -12.23 -1.70
CA SER A 113 10.81 -11.73 -1.66
C SER A 113 11.78 -12.84 -1.27
N GLN A 114 13.00 -12.79 -1.81
CA GLN A 114 14.09 -13.68 -1.39
C GLN A 114 14.70 -13.30 -0.03
N GLN A 115 14.31 -12.14 0.51
CA GLN A 115 14.81 -11.61 1.77
C GLN A 115 13.71 -10.89 2.55
N ALA A 116 13.88 -10.77 3.87
CA ALA A 116 12.96 -10.02 4.70
C ALA A 116 12.78 -8.57 4.18
N ILE A 117 11.53 -8.16 4.04
CA ILE A 117 11.14 -6.82 3.61
C ILE A 117 11.06 -5.92 4.83
N ARG A 118 11.69 -4.75 4.75
CA ARG A 118 11.50 -3.71 5.77
C ARG A 118 10.24 -2.91 5.48
N CYS A 119 9.27 -3.01 6.37
CA CYS A 119 8.05 -2.23 6.32
C CYS A 119 8.15 -1.00 7.24
N SER A 120 7.65 0.15 6.80
CA SER A 120 7.56 1.36 7.64
C SER A 120 6.33 2.18 7.30
N VAL A 121 5.91 3.08 8.21
CA VAL A 121 4.71 3.91 8.02
C VAL A 121 5.07 5.38 8.10
N THR A 122 4.46 6.19 7.25
CA THR A 122 4.55 7.66 7.28
C THR A 122 3.19 8.28 7.00
N GLY A 123 3.09 9.62 7.04
CA GLY A 123 1.83 10.32 6.73
C GLY A 123 0.77 10.28 7.83
N CYS A 124 1.05 9.65 8.98
CA CYS A 124 0.19 9.70 10.15
C CYS A 124 0.34 11.04 10.89
N LYS A 125 -0.78 11.72 11.16
CA LYS A 125 -0.78 12.97 11.96
C LYS A 125 -0.38 12.75 13.43
N LYS A 126 -0.65 11.56 13.98
CA LYS A 126 -0.33 11.18 15.36
C LYS A 126 0.73 10.09 15.38
N GLU A 127 1.79 10.33 16.15
CA GLU A 127 2.92 9.40 16.28
C GLU A 127 2.50 8.03 16.85
N GLU A 128 1.61 8.02 17.83
CA GLU A 128 1.08 6.78 18.42
C GLU A 128 0.42 5.88 17.39
N LYS A 129 -0.32 6.47 16.42
CA LYS A 129 -0.95 5.71 15.33
C LYS A 129 0.10 5.12 14.39
N ARG A 130 1.18 5.87 14.10
CA ARG A 130 2.31 5.38 13.30
C ARG A 130 2.95 4.16 13.96
N VAL A 131 3.31 4.27 15.24
CA VAL A 131 3.93 3.19 16.01
C VAL A 131 3.01 1.96 16.11
N TRP A 132 1.71 2.18 16.33
CA TRP A 132 0.74 1.09 16.37
C TRP A 132 0.64 0.35 15.03
N LEU A 133 0.59 1.09 13.91
CA LEU A 133 0.59 0.47 12.58
C LEU A 133 1.88 -0.27 12.31
N GLU A 134 3.05 0.33 12.56
CA GLU A 134 4.36 -0.31 12.34
C GLU A 134 4.52 -1.61 13.13
N LYS A 135 4.09 -1.65 14.40
CA LYS A 135 4.10 -2.86 15.23
C LYS A 135 3.17 -3.97 14.71
N SER A 136 2.21 -3.61 13.87
CA SER A 136 1.26 -4.56 13.29
C SER A 136 1.76 -5.18 11.99
N LEU A 137 2.88 -4.71 11.42
CA LEU A 137 3.46 -5.21 10.17
C LEU A 137 4.40 -6.39 10.41
N VAL A 138 4.57 -7.19 9.37
CA VAL A 138 5.49 -8.35 9.31
C VAL A 138 6.75 -7.98 8.56
#